data_AF-A0A1V6CGB8-F1
#
_entry.id   AF-A0A1V6CGB8-F1
#
_cell.length_a   1.000
_cell.length_b   1.000
_cell.length_c   1.000
_cell.angle_alpha   90.00
_cell.angle_beta   90.00
_cell.angle_gamma   90.00
#
_symmetry.space_group_name_H-M   'P 1'
#
loop_
_entity.id
_entity.type
_entity.pdbx_description
1 polymer ?
#
loop_
_entity_poly.entity_id
_entity_poly.type
_entity_poly.pdbx_seq_one_letter_code
_entity_poly.pdbx_strand_id
1 'polypeptide(L)'
;MPAWYMAIMMETGKVQWRPKVNADVSDTGPDDRKLIIEFEGDLENMPWVSNLSCGSAKVDLNILAATVPELFDKGWLKDRGPQEASIAIMGDHNIIEITVE
;
A
#
# COMPACT_ATOMS: atom_id res chain seq x y z
N MET A 1 19.66 -7.28 0.89
CA MET A 1 18.98 -6.12 0.26
C MET A 1 17.55 -6.14 0.76
N PRO A 2 17.04 -5.00 1.23
CA PRO A 2 15.73 -4.99 1.85
C PRO A 2 14.62 -5.33 0.86
N ALA A 3 13.62 -6.06 1.34
CA ALA A 3 12.46 -6.43 0.55
C ALA A 3 11.47 -5.26 0.50
N TRP A 4 11.05 -4.86 -0.70
CA TRP A 4 9.94 -3.93 -0.94
C TRP A 4 8.76 -4.73 -1.49
N TYR A 5 7.57 -4.52 -0.95
CA TYR A 5 6.33 -5.09 -1.49
C TYR A 5 5.64 -4.05 -2.36
N MET A 6 5.35 -4.45 -3.59
CA MET A 6 4.59 -3.66 -4.54
C MET A 6 3.23 -4.33 -4.72
N ALA A 7 2.16 -3.65 -4.34
CA ALA A 7 0.81 -4.04 -4.72
C ALA A 7 0.41 -3.25 -5.96
N ILE A 8 0.11 -3.94 -7.06
CA ILE A 8 -0.47 -3.32 -8.24
C ILE A 8 -1.98 -3.54 -8.18
N MET A 9 -2.75 -2.48 -7.95
CA MET A 9 -4.20 -2.54 -8.07
C MET A 9 -4.58 -2.13 -9.50
N MET A 10 -5.51 -2.87 -10.11
CA MET A 10 -6.11 -2.50 -11.40
C MET A 10 -7.44 -1.81 -11.14
N GLU A 11 -7.93 -1.00 -12.08
CA GLU A 11 -9.28 -0.38 -12.02
C GLU A 11 -10.40 -1.41 -11.72
N THR A 12 -10.20 -2.65 -12.14
CA THR A 12 -11.10 -3.80 -11.82
C THR A 12 -11.18 -4.18 -10.33
N GLY A 13 -10.40 -3.54 -9.45
CA GLY A 13 -10.25 -3.87 -8.03
C GLY A 13 -9.30 -5.02 -7.74
N LYS A 14 -8.87 -5.78 -8.75
CA LYS A 14 -7.93 -6.89 -8.58
C LYS A 14 -6.55 -6.40 -8.14
N VAL A 15 -6.01 -7.02 -7.10
CA VAL A 15 -4.67 -6.75 -6.56
C VAL A 15 -3.67 -7.80 -7.00
N GLN A 16 -2.54 -7.38 -7.54
CA GLN A 16 -1.37 -8.21 -7.81
C GLN A 16 -0.22 -7.82 -6.87
N TRP A 17 0.19 -8.74 -6.00
CA TRP A 17 1.35 -8.56 -5.16
C TRP A 17 2.63 -8.98 -5.89
N ARG A 18 3.64 -8.12 -5.87
CA ARG A 18 4.97 -8.39 -6.43
C ARG A 18 6.05 -8.04 -5.40
N PRO A 19 6.95 -8.97 -5.05
CA PRO A 19 8.18 -8.63 -4.35
C PRO A 19 9.09 -7.89 -5.34
N LYS A 20 9.53 -6.67 -5.02
CA LYS A 20 10.31 -5.87 -5.98
C LYS A 20 11.79 -6.30 -6.06
N VAL A 21 12.34 -7.04 -5.08
CA VAL A 21 13.78 -7.43 -5.13
C VAL A 21 14.21 -8.72 -4.41
N ASN A 22 13.33 -9.58 -3.88
CA ASN A 22 13.76 -10.90 -3.39
C ASN A 22 12.59 -11.88 -3.39
N ALA A 23 12.61 -12.83 -4.32
CA ALA A 23 11.60 -13.87 -4.45
C ALA A 23 11.66 -14.93 -3.33
N ASP A 24 12.74 -14.96 -2.54
CA ASP A 24 13.01 -15.99 -1.51
C ASP A 24 12.78 -15.52 -0.06
N VAL A 25 12.23 -14.32 0.16
CA VAL A 25 11.94 -13.85 1.51
C VAL A 25 10.53 -14.31 1.88
N SER A 26 10.50 -15.33 2.75
CA SER A 26 9.40 -15.70 3.65
C SER A 26 8.55 -14.48 4.06
N ASP A 27 7.27 -14.70 4.34
CA ASP A 27 6.21 -13.73 4.66
C ASP A 27 6.45 -12.88 5.94
N THR A 28 7.71 -12.70 6.35
CA THR A 28 8.18 -11.89 7.48
C THR A 28 8.01 -10.38 7.28
N GLY A 29 7.40 -9.94 6.18
CA GLY A 29 7.22 -8.52 5.86
C GLY A 29 8.52 -7.85 5.36
N PRO A 30 8.47 -6.56 4.99
CA PRO A 30 9.63 -5.84 4.44
C PRO A 30 10.63 -5.48 5.55
N ASP A 31 11.91 -5.84 5.38
CA ASP A 31 13.01 -5.37 6.24
C ASP A 31 13.10 -3.83 6.28
N ASP A 32 12.69 -3.17 5.20
CA ASP A 32 12.69 -1.71 5.06
C ASP A 32 11.42 -1.04 5.56
N ARG A 33 10.46 -1.78 6.12
CA ARG A 33 9.23 -1.21 6.68
C ARG A 33 8.48 -0.33 5.69
N LYS A 34 8.54 -0.63 4.39
CA LYS A 34 7.88 0.17 3.34
C LYS A 34 6.97 -0.69 2.47
N LEU A 35 5.76 -0.21 2.28
CA LEU A 35 4.76 -0.75 1.37
C LEU A 35 4.55 0.27 0.23
N ILE A 36 4.66 -0.19 -1.01
CA ILE A 36 4.37 0.63 -2.19
C ILE A 36 3.15 0.04 -2.88
N ILE A 37 2.17 0.89 -3.18
CA ILE A 37 0.95 0.52 -3.91
C ILE A 37 0.96 1.34 -5.19
N GLU A 38 1.02 0.66 -6.33
CA GLU A 38 0.91 1.26 -7.66
C GLU A 38 -0.50 1.00 -8.20
N PHE A 39 -1.12 2.02 -8.78
CA PHE A 39 -2.46 1.92 -9.35
C PHE A 39 -2.56 2.75 -10.63
N GLU A 40 -3.19 2.17 -11.64
CA GLU A 40 -3.56 2.86 -12.87
C GLU A 40 -5.08 3.08 -12.88
N GLY A 41 -5.51 4.35 -12.90
CA GLY A 41 -6.91 4.75 -12.93
C GLY A 41 -7.21 5.98 -12.05
N ASP A 42 -8.50 6.27 -11.87
CA ASP A 42 -8.97 7.39 -11.05
C ASP A 42 -8.91 7.06 -9.54
N LEU A 43 -8.36 7.98 -8.74
CA LEU A 43 -8.33 7.90 -7.27
C LEU A 43 -9.73 7.94 -6.64
N GLU A 44 -10.74 8.47 -7.34
CA GLU A 44 -12.14 8.41 -6.88
C GLU A 44 -12.62 6.97 -6.66
N ASN A 45 -12.05 5.99 -7.38
CA ASN A 45 -12.31 4.57 -7.17
C ASN A 45 -11.68 4.01 -5.88
N MET A 46 -10.84 4.81 -5.21
CA MET A 46 -10.22 4.49 -3.92
C MET A 46 -10.62 5.51 -2.86
N PRO A 47 -11.83 5.42 -2.30
CA PRO A 47 -12.30 6.36 -1.29
C PRO A 47 -11.50 6.33 0.03
N TRP A 48 -10.66 5.31 0.25
CA TRP A 48 -9.71 5.29 1.37
C TRP A 48 -8.46 6.15 1.11
N VAL A 49 -8.18 6.48 -0.15
CA VAL A 49 -7.09 7.34 -0.63
C VAL A 49 -7.53 8.79 -0.76
N SER A 50 -8.83 9.08 -0.89
CA SER A 50 -9.34 10.45 -1.07
C SER A 50 -9.04 11.39 0.11
N ASN A 51 -8.69 10.85 1.28
CA ASN A 51 -8.21 11.62 2.44
C ASN A 51 -6.69 11.88 2.43
N LEU A 52 -5.95 11.31 1.47
CA LEU A 52 -4.53 11.56 1.22
C LEU A 52 -4.39 12.77 0.28
N SER A 53 -4.85 13.95 0.71
CA SER A 53 -4.66 15.17 -0.07
C SER A 53 -3.17 15.52 -0.13
N CYS A 54 -2.55 15.48 -1.32
CA CYS A 54 -1.20 15.93 -1.69
C CYS A 54 -0.27 16.32 -0.52
N GLY A 55 0.22 15.34 0.22
CA GLY A 55 1.10 15.51 1.38
C GLY A 55 1.30 14.19 2.15
N SER A 56 2.14 14.22 3.20
CA SER A 56 2.21 13.12 4.16
C SER A 56 0.92 13.07 4.97
N ALA A 57 0.17 12.00 4.81
CA ALA A 57 -1.09 11.76 5.50
C ALA A 57 -0.97 10.51 6.37
N LYS A 58 -1.77 10.43 7.43
CA LYS A 58 -1.79 9.25 8.30
C LYS A 58 -2.90 8.30 7.88
N VAL A 59 -2.56 7.06 7.61
CA VAL A 59 -3.50 5.96 7.32
C VAL A 59 -3.53 4.99 8.48
N ASP A 60 -4.70 4.54 8.92
CA ASP A 60 -4.80 3.49 9.92
C ASP A 60 -4.86 2.13 9.24
N LEU A 61 -3.79 1.34 9.34
CA LEU A 61 -3.69 0.02 8.72
C LEU A 61 -4.71 -0.98 9.28
N ASN A 62 -5.18 -0.82 10.52
CA ASN A 62 -6.21 -1.69 11.08
C ASN A 62 -7.58 -1.39 10.47
N ILE A 63 -7.88 -0.10 10.25
CA ILE A 63 -9.09 0.31 9.53
C ILE A 63 -9.02 -0.15 8.08
N LEU A 64 -7.87 0.03 7.42
CA LEU A 64 -7.67 -0.38 6.03
C LEU A 64 -7.72 -1.91 5.84
N ALA A 65 -7.27 -2.70 6.81
CA ALA A 65 -7.44 -4.15 6.81
C ALA A 65 -8.91 -4.58 6.85
N ALA A 66 -9.79 -3.80 7.48
CA ALA A 66 -11.22 -4.06 7.50
C ALA A 66 -11.95 -3.59 6.22
N THR A 67 -11.51 -2.49 5.62
CA THR A 67 -12.19 -1.88 4.47
C THR A 67 -11.67 -2.37 3.12
N VAL A 68 -10.37 -2.67 3.01
CA VAL A 68 -9.72 -3.17 1.78
C VAL A 68 -8.82 -4.37 2.12
N PRO A 69 -9.41 -5.49 2.59
CA PRO A 69 -8.66 -6.64 3.09
C PRO A 69 -7.71 -7.25 2.05
N GLU A 70 -8.03 -7.18 0.75
CA GLU A 70 -7.19 -7.69 -0.33
C GLU A 70 -5.80 -7.01 -0.38
N LEU A 71 -5.72 -5.76 0.07
CA LEU A 71 -4.48 -5.00 0.21
C LEU A 71 -3.86 -5.09 1.61
N PHE A 72 -4.68 -5.10 2.66
CA PHE A 72 -4.16 -4.82 4.01
C PHE A 72 -4.30 -5.99 5.00
N ASP A 73 -5.06 -7.05 4.69
CA ASP A 73 -5.11 -8.27 5.52
C ASP A 73 -3.88 -9.17 5.26
N LYS A 74 -2.71 -8.64 5.64
CA LYS A 74 -1.43 -9.36 5.62
C LYS A 74 -0.91 -9.48 7.05
N GLY A 75 -0.39 -10.65 7.41
CA GLY A 75 0.10 -10.90 8.77
C GLY A 75 1.12 -9.86 9.27
N TRP A 76 1.94 -9.30 8.38
CA TRP A 76 2.95 -8.30 8.70
C TRP A 76 2.44 -6.84 8.75
N LEU A 77 1.22 -6.58 8.26
CA LEU A 77 0.52 -5.29 8.34
C LEU A 77 -0.44 -5.20 9.54
N LYS A 78 -0.76 -6.35 10.17
CA LYS A 78 -1.68 -6.40 11.31
C LYS A 78 -1.15 -5.65 12.51
N ASP A 79 -2.08 -5.04 13.25
CA ASP A 79 -1.85 -4.33 14.51
C ASP A 79 -0.87 -3.15 14.40
N ARG A 80 -0.61 -2.66 13.18
CA ARG A 80 0.30 -1.54 12.92
C ARG A 80 -0.37 -0.17 13.10
N GLY A 81 -1.69 -0.08 13.18
CA GLY A 81 -2.41 1.17 13.51
C GLY A 81 -2.08 2.34 12.54
N PRO A 82 -2.05 3.60 13.03
CA PRO A 82 -1.74 4.77 12.21
C PRO A 82 -0.30 4.80 11.70
N GLN A 83 -0.13 4.88 10.39
CA GLN A 83 1.14 4.92 9.67
C GLN A 83 1.21 6.13 8.73
N GLU A 84 2.42 6.59 8.45
CA GLU A 84 2.63 7.66 7.48
C GLU A 84 2.53 7.12 6.05
N ALA A 85 1.74 7.82 5.24
CA ALA A 85 1.55 7.56 3.83
C ALA A 85 1.84 8.82 3.01
N SER A 86 2.45 8.65 1.85
CA SER A 86 2.56 9.67 0.82
C SER A 86 1.92 9.18 -0.48
N ILE A 87 1.46 10.12 -1.30
CA ILE A 87 0.89 9.83 -2.61
C ILE A 87 1.55 10.69 -3.68
N ALA A 88 1.91 10.06 -4.79
CA ALA A 88 2.39 10.70 -6.01
C ALA A 88 1.42 10.40 -7.15
N ILE A 89 0.94 11.46 -7.81
CA ILE A 89 -0.02 11.39 -8.92
C ILE A 89 0.72 11.79 -10.20
N MET A 90 0.74 10.89 -11.19
CA MET A 90 1.44 11.05 -12.46
C MET A 90 0.49 10.74 -13.63
N GLY A 91 -0.46 11.63 -13.87
CA GLY A 91 -1.52 11.40 -14.86
C GLY A 91 -2.55 10.40 -14.31
N ASP A 92 -2.71 9.27 -14.99
CA ASP A 92 -3.55 8.14 -14.57
C ASP A 92 -2.79 7.13 -13.70
N HIS A 93 -1.47 7.27 -13.57
CA HIS A 93 -0.65 6.42 -12.72
C HIS A 93 -0.44 7.05 -11.34
N ASN A 94 -0.78 6.30 -10.29
CA ASN A 94 -0.72 6.74 -8.91
C ASN A 94 0.17 5.80 -8.10
N ILE A 95 1.01 6.37 -7.23
CA ILE A 95 1.88 5.62 -6.33
C ILE A 95 1.59 6.07 -4.90
N ILE A 96 1.28 5.13 -4.03
CA ILE A 96 1.11 5.35 -2.59
C ILE A 96 2.24 4.63 -1.86
N GLU A 97 2.98 5.36 -1.05
CA GLU A 97 4.04 4.79 -0.20
C GLU A 97 3.63 4.87 1.26
N ILE A 98 3.68 3.76 1.98
CA ILE A 98 3.38 3.70 3.42
C ILE A 98 4.62 3.21 4.15
N THR A 99 5.07 3.99 5.14
CA THR A 99 6.15 3.57 6.05
C THR A 99 5.52 2.94 7.30
N VAL A 100 5.93 1.73 7.63
CA VAL A 100 5.31 0.81 8.59
C VAL A 100 6.25 0.59 9.78
N GLU A 101 6.18 1.43 10.80
CA GLU A 101 7.06 1.36 11.99
C GLU A 101 6.76 0.18 12.93
#